data_AF-A0AAV0BU57-F1
#
_entry.id   AF-A0AAV0BU57-F1
#
_cell.length_a   1.000
_cell.length_b   1.000
_cell.length_c   1.000
_cell.angle_alpha   90.00
_cell.angle_beta   90.00
_cell.angle_gamma   90.00
#
_symmetry.space_group_name_H-M   'P 1'
#
loop_
_entity.id
_entity.type
_entity.pdbx_description
1 polymer ?
#
loop_
_entity_poly.entity_id
_entity_poly.type
_entity_poly.pdbx_seq_one_letter_code
_entity_poly.pdbx_strand_id
1 'polypeptide(L)' 'PNPEEPLTLKVKQTTPFQKIYGAVAEHRGVALTSFRLQYEGQRILPNESTPADLNFDNEESID' A
#
# COMPACT_ATOMS: atom_id res chain seq x y z
N PRO A 1 -3.17 -15.66 12.38
CA PRO A 1 -2.80 -14.33 11.84
C PRO A 1 -3.68 -13.25 12.46
N ASN A 2 -3.10 -12.41 13.32
CA ASN A 2 -3.84 -11.30 13.92
C ASN A 2 -4.02 -10.20 12.85
N PRO A 3 -5.26 -9.72 12.62
CA PRO A 3 -5.52 -8.66 11.64
C PRO A 3 -4.98 -7.27 12.06
N GLU A 4 -4.40 -7.17 13.25
CA GLU A 4 -3.90 -5.92 13.85
C GLU A 4 -2.39 -5.71 13.67
N GLU A 5 -1.67 -6.65 13.04
CA GLU A 5 -0.23 -6.48 12.82
C GLU A 5 0.04 -5.62 11.57
N PRO A 6 0.87 -4.56 11.67
CA PRO A 6 1.25 -3.74 10.53
C PRO A 6 2.07 -4.57 9.52
N LEU A 7 1.77 -4.42 8.23
CA LEU A 7 2.45 -5.14 7.15
C LEU A 7 3.63 -4.31 6.63
N THR A 8 4.86 -4.73 6.93
CA THR A 8 6.07 -4.10 6.36
C THR A 8 6.40 -4.69 4.99
N LEU A 9 6.32 -3.86 3.94
CA LEU A 9 6.66 -4.24 2.56
C LEU A 9 7.89 -3.47 2.08
N LYS A 10 8.91 -4.20 1.59
CA LYS A 10 10.05 -3.60 0.89
C LYS A 10 9.78 -3.58 -0.61
N VAL A 11 9.51 -2.40 -1.15
CA VAL A 11 9.23 -2.17 -2.58
C VAL A 11 10.12 -1.07 -3.12
N LYS A 12 10.44 -1.10 -4.43
CA LYS A 12 11.13 0.03 -5.06
C LYS A 12 10.17 1.19 -5.20
N GLN A 13 10.65 2.42 -5.02
CA GLN A 13 9.81 3.62 -5.18
C GLN A 13 9.22 3.79 -6.60
N THR A 14 9.81 3.15 -7.60
CA THR A 14 9.29 3.10 -8.98
C THR A 14 8.24 2.01 -9.19
N THR A 15 7.92 1.23 -8.17
CA THR A 15 6.92 0.16 -8.25
C THR A 15 5.52 0.75 -8.18
N PRO A 16 4.61 0.39 -9.08
CA PRO A 16 3.22 0.86 -8.99
C PRO A 16 2.54 0.32 -7.72
N PHE A 17 1.69 1.15 -7.12
CA PHE A 17 0.91 0.77 -5.94
C PHE A 17 0.02 -0.45 -6.17
N GLN A 18 -0.32 -0.78 -7.41
CA GLN A 18 -1.05 -2.00 -7.78
C GLN A 18 -0.43 -3.26 -7.17
N LYS A 19 0.91 -3.36 -7.12
CA LYS A 19 1.60 -4.51 -6.51
C LYS A 19 1.49 -4.51 -4.98
N ILE A 20 1.55 -3.32 -4.37
CA ILE A 20 1.43 -3.13 -2.92
C ILE A 20 0.01 -3.53 -2.49
N TYR A 21 -1.00 -3.03 -3.19
CA TYR A 21 -2.39 -3.45 -3.02
C TYR A 21 -2.55 -4.97 -3.16
N GLY A 22 -1.96 -5.59 -4.20
CA GLY A 22 -1.95 -7.04 -4.37
C GLY A 22 -1.41 -7.76 -3.14
N ALA A 23 -0.25 -7.33 -2.63
CA ALA A 23 0.38 -7.93 -1.46
C ALA A 23 -0.44 -7.73 -0.18
N VAL A 24 -1.03 -6.55 0.03
CA VAL A 24 -1.91 -6.27 1.19
C VAL A 24 -3.17 -7.12 1.13
N ALA A 25 -3.79 -7.22 -0.05
CA ALA A 25 -4.97 -8.03 -0.31
C ALA A 25 -4.71 -9.50 0.01
N GLU A 26 -3.61 -10.05 -0.50
CA GLU A 26 -3.20 -11.44 -0.29
C GLU A 26 -2.86 -11.71 1.17
N HIS A 27 -2.14 -10.79 1.82
CA HIS A 27 -1.76 -10.92 3.23
C HIS A 27 -2.97 -10.88 4.17
N ARG A 28 -3.92 -9.98 3.91
CA ARG A 28 -5.14 -9.85 4.72
C ARG A 28 -6.25 -10.81 4.27
N GLY A 29 -6.10 -11.49 3.13
CA GLY A 29 -7.13 -12.36 2.55
C GLY A 29 -8.38 -11.61 2.11
N VAL A 30 -8.25 -10.33 1.73
CA VAL A 30 -9.37 -9.47 1.33
C VAL A 30 -9.26 -9.09 -0.14
N ALA A 31 -10.39 -8.74 -0.76
CA ALA A 31 -10.37 -8.25 -2.14
C ALA A 31 -9.76 -6.84 -2.22
N LEU A 32 -9.09 -6.51 -3.34
CA LEU A 32 -8.53 -5.17 -3.62
C LEU A 32 -9.56 -4.05 -3.53
N THR A 33 -10.83 -4.36 -3.79
CA THR A 33 -11.97 -3.43 -3.69
C THR A 33 -12.50 -3.28 -2.28
N SER A 34 -12.11 -4.18 -1.38
CA SER A 34 -12.61 -4.25 0.00
C SER A 34 -11.81 -3.39 0.98
N PHE A 35 -10.68 -2.84 0.55
CA PHE A 35 -9.87 -1.89 1.31
C PHE A 35 -9.35 -0.78 0.37
N ARG A 36 -8.85 0.30 0.97
CA ARG A 36 -8.24 1.40 0.24
C ARG A 36 -7.05 1.87 1.05
N LEU A 37 -5.93 2.08 0.38
CA LEU A 37 -4.74 2.67 0.94
C LEU A 37 -4.90 4.20 0.93
N GLN A 38 -4.61 4.81 2.06
CA GLN A 38 -4.55 6.25 2.25
C GLN A 38 -3.20 6.63 2.85
N TYR A 39 -2.66 7.73 2.36
CA TYR A 39 -1.44 8.32 2.85
C TYR A 39 -1.65 9.81 3.06
N GLU A 40 -1.33 10.30 4.26
CA GLU A 40 -1.55 11.70 4.66
C GLU A 40 -2.97 12.23 4.39
N GLY A 41 -3.99 11.35 4.50
CA GLY A 41 -5.38 11.70 4.20
C GLY A 41 -5.73 11.75 2.71
N GLN A 42 -4.77 11.47 1.82
CA GLN A 42 -5.00 11.32 0.39
C GLN A 42 -5.12 9.85 -0.01
N ARG A 43 -6.14 9.54 -0.79
CA ARG A 43 -6.33 8.19 -1.32
C ARG A 43 -5.26 7.86 -2.36
N ILE A 44 -4.60 6.73 -2.18
CA ILE A 44 -3.63 6.22 -3.15
C ILE A 44 -4.37 5.45 -4.25
N LEU A 45 -4.04 5.73 -5.50
CA LEU A 45 -4.61 5.01 -6.63
C LEU A 45 -3.65 3.90 -7.09
N PRO A 46 -4.11 2.63 -7.18
CA PRO A 46 -3.22 1.51 -7.49
C PRO A 46 -2.54 1.63 -8.86
N ASN A 47 -3.21 2.24 -9.84
CA ASN A 47 -2.75 2.27 -11.23
C ASN A 47 -2.08 3.58 -11.64
N GLU A 48 -2.14 4.62 -10.81
CA GLU A 48 -1.67 5.96 -11.16
C GLU A 48 -0.58 6.48 -10.24
N SER A 49 -0.46 5.93 -9.04
CA SER A 49 0.52 6.38 -8.04
C SER A 49 1.70 5.41 -7.96
N THR A 50 2.87 5.97 -7.68
CA THR A 50 4.05 5.22 -7.21
C THR A 50 4.51 5.81 -5.88
N PRO A 51 5.23 5.07 -5.03
CA PRO A 51 5.78 5.64 -3.81
C PRO A 51 6.65 6.87 -4.09
N ALA A 52 7.38 6.92 -5.22
CA ALA A 52 8.12 8.12 -5.63
C ALA A 52 7.23 9.34 -5.87
N ASP A 53 6.05 9.16 -6.48
CA ASP A 53 5.09 10.23 -6.78
C ASP A 53 4.53 10.87 -5.50
N LEU A 54 4.35 10.04 -4.47
CA LEU A 54 3.88 10.46 -3.15
C LEU A 54 5.02 10.90 -2.21
N ASN A 55 6.27 10.98 -2.70
CA ASN A 55 7.47 11.24 -1.88
C ASN A 55 7.59 10.32 -0.66
N PHE A 56 7.28 9.04 -0.82
CA PHE A 56 7.48 8.05 0.24
C PHE A 56 8.95 7.87 0.53
N ASP A 57 9.36 8.18 1.75
CA ASP A 57 10.68 7.86 2.26
C ASP A 57 10.75 6.41 2.80
N ASN A 58 11.93 6.04 3.30
CA ASN A 58 12.10 4.77 3.99
C ASN A 58 11.29 4.77 5.30
N GLU A 59 10.57 3.68 5.54
CA GLU A 59 9.77 3.45 6.76
C GLU A 59 8.46 4.26 6.84
N GLU A 60 7.95 4.74 5.70
CA GLU A 60 6.64 5.38 5.64
C GLU A 60 5.48 4.41 5.92
N SER A 61 4.41 4.96 6.51
CA SER A 61 3.23 4.22 6.96
C SER A 61 1.99 4.59 6.13
N ILE A 62 1.18 3.58 5.79
CA ILE A 62 -0.03 3.70 4.99
C ILE A 62 -1.19 3.09 5.76
N ASP A 63 -2.33 3.76 5.74
CA ASP A 63 -3.58 3.28 6.35
C ASP A 63 -4.49 2.57 5.34
#